data_AF-A0A6I6C8L6-F1
#
_entry.id   AF-A0A6I6C8L6-F1
#
_cell.length_a   1.000
_cell.length_b   1.000
_cell.length_c   1.000
_cell.angle_alpha   90.00
_cell.angle_beta   90.00
_cell.angle_gamma   90.00
#
_symmetry.space_group_name_H-M   'P 1'
#
loop_
_entity.id
_entity.type
_entity.pdbx_description
1 polymer ?
#
loop_
_entity_poly.entity_id
_entity_poly.type
_entity_poly.pdbx_seq_one_letter_code
_entity_poly.pdbx_strand_id
1 'polypeptide(L)'
;MCCNCKDNILNNCSCSIYEVECNLNCCWCCLYSRMVDFEAKKNFFNILITDFTNVLAKQKHLKVIKKVLKNSLKDLNECEQELKIIKAKNYISLINSDNDIENIVKDIELDLGLKIRNIIKQWEIYIEISYLILDLDKSYFSKKTYKNLSDIYDYMNDFLFELAKLFKTIVFSQDNASFIYTIQENFIDLDKTLKNFHSKLEQ
;
A
#
# COMPACT_ATOMS: atom_id res chain seq x y z
N MET A 1 -14.71 21.56 -6.68
CA MET A 1 -13.55 20.68 -6.43
C MET A 1 -14.00 19.52 -5.56
N CYS A 2 -13.94 18.29 -6.06
CA CYS A 2 -14.59 17.14 -5.43
C CYS A 2 -13.78 16.46 -4.30
N CYS A 3 -12.60 16.98 -3.97
CA CYS A 3 -11.68 16.27 -3.10
C CYS A 3 -11.27 17.16 -1.92
N ASN A 4 -11.75 16.84 -0.71
CA ASN A 4 -11.16 17.29 0.56
C ASN A 4 -9.76 16.67 0.80
N CYS A 5 -9.02 16.36 -0.26
CA CYS A 5 -7.66 15.86 -0.18
C CYS A 5 -6.71 17.00 0.19
N LYS A 6 -5.58 16.67 0.82
CA LYS A 6 -4.51 17.63 1.08
C LYS A 6 -3.98 18.19 -0.24
N ASP A 7 -3.80 19.51 -0.33
CA ASP A 7 -3.48 20.24 -1.58
C ASP A 7 -2.27 19.69 -2.33
N ASN A 8 -1.25 19.22 -1.61
CA ASN A 8 -0.03 18.66 -2.18
C ASN A 8 -0.24 17.32 -2.91
N ILE A 9 -1.35 16.61 -2.65
CA ILE A 9 -1.68 15.32 -3.25
C ILE A 9 -2.60 15.50 -4.47
N LEU A 10 -3.37 16.61 -4.53
CA LEU A 10 -4.34 16.88 -5.60
C LEU A 10 -3.70 16.97 -7.00
N ASN A 11 -2.52 17.58 -7.11
CA ASN A 11 -1.81 17.78 -8.37
C ASN A 11 -1.31 16.47 -9.02
N ASN A 12 -1.42 15.34 -8.31
CA ASN A 12 -1.00 14.00 -8.73
C ASN A 12 -2.21 13.08 -9.06
N CYS A 13 -3.40 13.65 -9.26
CA CYS A 13 -4.63 12.89 -9.48
C CYS A 13 -5.35 13.26 -10.78
N SER A 14 -6.05 12.29 -11.36
CA SER A 14 -7.00 12.56 -12.45
C SER A 14 -8.08 13.57 -12.08
N CYS A 15 -8.51 13.64 -10.81
CA CYS A 15 -9.56 14.57 -10.38
C CYS A 15 -9.15 16.05 -10.44
N SER A 16 -7.85 16.37 -10.50
CA SER A 16 -7.38 17.74 -10.70
C SER A 16 -7.33 18.16 -12.16
N ILE A 17 -7.45 17.21 -13.09
CA ILE A 17 -7.48 17.48 -14.54
C ILE A 17 -8.92 17.53 -15.05
N TYR A 18 -9.75 16.58 -14.65
CA TYR A 18 -11.06 16.38 -15.29
C TYR A 18 -12.23 17.12 -14.62
N GLU A 19 -12.00 17.84 -13.52
CA GLU A 19 -13.04 18.53 -12.73
C GLU A 19 -14.28 17.66 -12.36
N VAL A 20 -14.17 16.33 -12.42
CA VAL A 20 -15.32 15.42 -12.25
C VAL A 20 -15.72 15.32 -10.79
N GLU A 21 -17.03 15.34 -10.53
CA GLU A 21 -17.59 14.91 -9.25
C GLU A 21 -17.31 13.40 -9.04
N CYS A 22 -16.54 13.06 -8.00
CA CYS A 22 -16.29 11.70 -7.54
C CYS A 22 -17.61 10.99 -7.23
N ASN A 23 -18.16 10.27 -8.20
CA ASN A 23 -19.28 9.38 -7.99
C ASN A 23 -18.80 7.92 -7.95
N LEU A 24 -19.13 7.25 -6.84
CA LEU A 24 -18.98 5.83 -6.51
C LEU A 24 -17.55 5.26 -6.35
N ASN A 25 -16.52 5.76 -7.03
CA ASN A 25 -15.13 5.38 -6.82
C ASN A 25 -14.27 6.61 -6.49
N CYS A 26 -13.85 6.73 -5.24
CA CYS A 26 -12.91 7.77 -4.80
C CYS A 26 -11.61 7.67 -5.61
N CYS A 27 -11.13 8.78 -6.16
CA CYS A 27 -9.86 8.84 -6.88
C CYS A 27 -8.67 8.37 -6.00
N TRP A 28 -7.51 8.13 -6.62
CA TRP A 28 -6.27 7.76 -5.91
C TRP A 28 -6.03 8.61 -4.66
N CYS A 29 -6.14 9.93 -4.79
CA CYS A 29 -5.84 10.86 -3.71
C CYS A 29 -6.82 10.75 -2.54
N CYS A 30 -8.10 10.49 -2.81
CA CYS A 30 -9.11 10.25 -1.79
C CYS A 30 -8.87 8.92 -1.06
N LEU A 31 -8.54 7.85 -1.81
CA LEU A 31 -8.21 6.56 -1.22
C LEU A 31 -6.96 6.66 -0.35
N TYR A 32 -5.88 7.20 -0.92
CA TYR A 32 -4.60 7.31 -0.26
C TYR A 32 -4.66 8.20 0.99
N SER A 33 -5.41 9.31 0.95
CA SER A 33 -5.60 10.14 2.16
C SER A 33 -6.29 9.35 3.28
N ARG A 34 -7.35 8.59 2.97
CA ARG A 34 -8.03 7.74 3.96
C ARG A 34 -7.09 6.67 4.53
N MET A 35 -6.28 6.04 3.69
CA MET A 35 -5.27 5.07 4.12
C MET A 35 -4.29 5.70 5.10
N VAL A 36 -3.67 6.83 4.73
CA VAL A 36 -2.70 7.55 5.58
C VAL A 36 -3.33 8.02 6.89
N ASP A 37 -4.54 8.56 6.86
CA ASP A 37 -5.21 9.04 8.06
C ASP A 37 -5.60 7.87 8.99
N PHE A 38 -6.01 6.73 8.42
CA PHE A 38 -6.29 5.51 9.18
C PHE A 38 -5.02 4.94 9.82
N GLU A 39 -3.93 4.85 9.06
CA GLU A 39 -2.63 4.39 9.53
C GLU A 39 -2.08 5.32 10.61
N ALA A 40 -2.16 6.64 10.44
CA ALA A 40 -1.74 7.61 11.44
C ALA A 40 -2.53 7.50 12.75
N LYS A 41 -3.86 7.25 12.65
CA LYS A 41 -4.74 7.11 13.82
C LYS A 41 -4.45 5.84 14.61
N LYS A 42 -4.18 4.73 13.93
CA LYS A 42 -4.02 3.41 14.57
C LYS A 42 -2.56 3.09 14.90
N ASN A 43 -1.65 3.55 14.06
CA ASN A 43 -0.20 3.37 14.16
C ASN A 43 0.24 1.90 14.32
N PHE A 44 -0.55 0.95 13.80
CA PHE A 44 -0.37 -0.48 14.10
C PHE A 44 0.95 -1.03 13.56
N PHE A 45 1.44 -0.58 12.41
CA PHE A 45 2.71 -1.04 11.83
C PHE A 45 3.90 -0.64 12.69
N ASN A 46 3.98 0.63 13.11
CA ASN A 46 5.05 1.12 13.97
C ASN A 46 5.02 0.44 15.34
N ILE A 47 3.83 0.22 15.91
CA ILE A 47 3.72 -0.51 17.18
C ILE A 47 4.21 -1.95 17.00
N LEU A 48 3.83 -2.63 15.91
CA LEU A 48 4.27 -3.99 15.61
C LEU A 48 5.80 -4.09 15.48
N ILE A 49 6.42 -3.21 14.69
CA ILE A 49 7.88 -3.17 14.50
C ILE A 49 8.59 -2.88 15.82
N THR A 50 8.04 -1.99 16.64
CA THR A 50 8.59 -1.66 17.96
C THR A 50 8.55 -2.85 18.91
N ASP A 51 7.40 -3.51 19.02
CA ASP A 51 7.22 -4.72 19.84
C ASP A 51 8.20 -5.81 19.40
N PHE A 52 8.31 -6.03 18.08
CA PHE A 52 9.20 -7.05 17.53
C PHE A 52 10.68 -6.74 17.79
N THR A 53 11.09 -5.49 17.59
CA THR A 53 12.46 -5.05 17.88
C THR A 53 12.80 -5.22 19.37
N ASN A 54 11.86 -4.95 20.26
CA ASN A 54 12.03 -5.13 21.70
C ASN A 54 12.23 -6.61 22.08
N VAL A 55 11.50 -7.53 21.45
CA VAL A 55 11.69 -8.97 21.65
C VAL A 55 13.08 -9.40 21.17
N LEU A 56 13.46 -9.00 19.96
CA LEU A 56 14.75 -9.36 19.36
C LEU A 56 15.95 -8.79 20.14
N ALA A 57 15.78 -7.64 20.81
CA ALA A 57 16.81 -7.07 21.67
C ALA A 57 17.03 -7.91 22.94
N LYS A 58 15.97 -8.51 23.49
CA LYS A 58 16.03 -9.33 24.70
C LYS A 58 16.51 -10.77 24.42
N GLN A 59 16.18 -11.31 23.24
CA GLN A 59 16.42 -12.71 22.90
C GLN A 59 17.66 -12.90 22.02
N LYS A 60 18.82 -13.18 22.65
CA LYS A 60 20.12 -13.34 21.96
C LYS A 60 20.17 -14.47 20.92
N HIS A 61 19.31 -15.48 21.02
CA HIS A 61 19.28 -16.60 20.08
C HIS A 61 18.59 -16.24 18.75
N LEU A 62 17.83 -15.14 18.69
CA LEU A 62 17.08 -14.70 17.49
C LEU A 62 17.91 -13.82 16.54
N LYS A 63 19.25 -13.94 16.53
CA LYS A 63 20.14 -13.13 15.69
C LYS A 63 19.82 -13.21 14.20
N VAL A 64 19.45 -14.39 13.71
CA VAL A 64 19.09 -14.61 12.30
C VAL A 64 17.84 -13.81 11.95
N ILE A 65 16.80 -13.90 12.79
CA ILE A 65 15.55 -13.17 12.60
C ILE A 65 15.77 -11.66 12.60
N LYS A 66 16.67 -11.16 13.46
CA LYS A 66 17.06 -9.74 13.43
C LYS A 66 17.64 -9.29 12.09
N LYS A 67 18.40 -10.16 11.41
CA LYS A 67 18.91 -9.88 10.05
C LYS A 67 17.77 -9.85 9.03
N VAL A 68 16.83 -10.79 9.11
CA VAL A 68 15.66 -10.83 8.24
C VAL A 68 14.81 -9.56 8.40
N LEU A 69 14.44 -9.20 9.63
CA LEU A 69 13.70 -7.96 9.90
C LEU A 69 14.41 -6.73 9.33
N LYS A 70 15.74 -6.63 9.49
CA LYS A 70 16.51 -5.50 8.96
C LYS A 70 16.43 -5.42 7.43
N ASN A 71 16.43 -6.56 6.74
CA ASN A 71 16.28 -6.59 5.28
C ASN A 71 14.86 -6.15 4.89
N SER A 72 13.82 -6.71 5.50
CA SER A 72 12.43 -6.33 5.24
C SER A 72 12.20 -4.82 5.46
N LEU A 73 12.77 -4.23 6.51
CA LEU A 73 12.69 -2.78 6.75
C LEU A 73 13.47 -1.95 5.71
N LYS A 74 14.55 -2.49 5.15
CA LYS A 74 15.27 -1.84 4.04
C LYS A 74 14.42 -1.83 2.78
N ASP A 75 13.81 -2.96 2.46
CA ASP A 75 12.95 -3.12 1.28
C ASP A 75 11.70 -2.24 1.39
N LEU A 76 11.13 -2.12 2.60
CA LEU A 76 10.03 -1.19 2.89
C LEU A 76 10.43 0.26 2.62
N ASN A 77 11.58 0.70 3.14
CA ASN A 77 12.08 2.05 2.90
C ASN A 77 12.36 2.32 1.42
N GLU A 78 12.86 1.34 0.66
CA GLU A 78 13.00 1.46 -0.80
C GLU A 78 11.65 1.67 -1.48
N CYS A 79 10.62 0.89 -1.12
CA CYS A 79 9.26 1.06 -1.62
C CYS A 79 8.69 2.45 -1.29
N GLU A 80 8.92 2.96 -0.07
CA GLU A 80 8.47 4.30 0.34
C GLU A 80 9.15 5.41 -0.47
N GLN A 81 10.44 5.29 -0.77
CA GLN A 81 11.14 6.27 -1.61
C GLN A 81 10.61 6.25 -3.06
N GLU A 82 10.39 5.07 -3.63
CA GLU A 82 9.76 4.93 -4.96
C GLU A 82 8.38 5.62 -4.99
N LEU A 83 7.53 5.36 -4.00
CA LEU A 83 6.20 5.96 -3.92
C LEU A 83 6.27 7.48 -3.78
N LYS A 84 7.23 7.99 -3.00
CA LYS A 84 7.45 9.42 -2.82
C LYS A 84 7.77 10.10 -4.15
N ILE A 85 8.59 9.48 -5.00
CA ILE A 85 8.92 10.01 -6.33
C ILE A 85 7.66 10.06 -7.20
N ILE A 86 6.89 8.98 -7.27
CA ILE A 86 5.68 8.90 -8.10
C ILE A 86 4.62 9.92 -7.65
N LYS A 87 4.47 10.12 -6.33
CA LYS A 87 3.53 11.08 -5.75
C LYS A 87 3.92 12.55 -5.96
N ALA A 88 5.20 12.84 -6.21
CA ALA A 88 5.70 14.21 -6.38
C ALA A 88 5.39 14.79 -7.77
N LYS A 89 4.92 13.97 -8.73
CA LYS A 89 4.57 14.44 -10.08
C LYS A 89 3.38 15.40 -10.03
N ASN A 90 3.50 16.52 -10.72
CA ASN A 90 2.46 17.54 -10.86
C ASN A 90 1.94 17.55 -12.31
N TYR A 91 0.83 16.86 -12.57
CA TYR A 91 0.31 16.74 -13.92
C TYR A 91 -0.29 18.05 -14.44
N ILE A 92 -0.77 18.94 -13.56
CA ILE A 92 -1.30 20.25 -13.96
C ILE A 92 -0.21 21.08 -14.64
N SER A 93 1.02 21.03 -14.13
CA SER A 93 2.16 21.75 -14.71
C SER A 93 2.61 21.23 -16.09
N LEU A 94 2.08 20.08 -16.52
CA LEU A 94 2.42 19.45 -17.80
C LEU A 94 1.43 19.82 -18.91
N ILE A 95 0.26 20.40 -18.58
CA ILE A 95 -0.78 20.75 -19.55
C ILE A 95 -0.47 22.12 -20.18
N ASN A 96 -0.01 22.15 -21.44
CA ASN A 96 0.19 23.39 -22.21
C ASN A 96 -0.69 23.48 -23.47
N SER A 97 -1.34 22.39 -23.89
CA SER A 97 -2.24 22.30 -25.04
C SER A 97 -3.17 21.08 -24.95
N ASP A 98 -4.24 21.02 -25.77
CA ASP A 98 -5.19 19.88 -25.77
C ASP A 98 -4.53 18.54 -26.14
N ASN A 99 -3.50 18.56 -27.00
CA ASN A 99 -2.74 17.37 -27.38
C ASN A 99 -1.88 16.83 -26.23
N ASP A 100 -1.60 17.66 -25.20
CA ASP A 100 -0.88 17.24 -24.01
C ASP A 100 -1.80 16.47 -23.04
N ILE A 101 -3.11 16.72 -23.09
CA ILE A 101 -4.08 16.09 -22.19
C ILE A 101 -4.12 14.57 -22.42
N GLU A 102 -4.25 14.11 -23.66
CA GLU A 102 -4.31 12.66 -23.95
C GLU A 102 -3.06 11.89 -23.48
N ASN A 103 -1.87 12.50 -23.62
CA ASN A 103 -0.63 11.89 -23.15
C ASN A 103 -0.53 11.89 -21.62
N ILE A 104 -0.91 12.99 -20.98
CA ILE A 104 -0.91 13.10 -19.51
C ILE A 104 -1.87 12.09 -18.87
N VAL A 105 -2.99 11.79 -19.54
CA VAL A 105 -3.96 10.81 -19.07
C VAL A 105 -3.36 9.41 -19.03
N LYS A 106 -2.65 9.00 -20.10
CA LYS A 106 -1.93 7.73 -20.13
C LYS A 106 -0.86 7.66 -19.03
N ASP A 107 -0.16 8.76 -18.79
CA ASP A 107 0.84 8.84 -17.71
C ASP A 107 0.20 8.70 -16.32
N ILE A 108 -0.97 9.31 -16.10
CA ILE A 108 -1.72 9.20 -14.84
C ILE A 108 -2.18 7.77 -14.60
N GLU A 109 -2.67 7.09 -15.63
CA GLU A 109 -3.11 5.70 -15.54
C GLU A 109 -1.96 4.74 -15.25
N LEU A 110 -0.82 4.93 -15.93
CA LEU A 110 0.40 4.17 -15.66
C LEU A 110 0.87 4.40 -14.22
N ASP A 111 0.93 5.66 -13.79
CA ASP A 111 1.34 6.00 -12.43
C ASP A 111 0.35 5.50 -11.37
N LEU A 112 -0.95 5.44 -11.67
CA LEU A 112 -1.94 4.79 -10.80
C LEU A 112 -1.60 3.32 -10.60
N GLY A 113 -1.32 2.58 -11.66
CA GLY A 113 -0.92 1.18 -11.55
C GLY A 113 0.38 1.02 -10.76
N LEU A 114 1.36 1.91 -10.95
CA LEU A 114 2.62 1.88 -10.20
C LEU A 114 2.42 2.18 -8.71
N LYS A 115 1.56 3.14 -8.37
CA LYS A 115 1.18 3.46 -6.98
C LYS A 115 0.52 2.26 -6.29
N ILE A 116 -0.43 1.62 -6.97
CA ILE A 116 -1.13 0.42 -6.47
C ILE A 116 -0.15 -0.73 -6.27
N ARG A 117 0.69 -1.02 -7.28
CA ARG A 117 1.72 -2.05 -7.21
C ARG A 117 2.67 -1.82 -6.03
N ASN A 118 3.08 -0.56 -5.82
CA ASN A 118 3.98 -0.21 -4.73
C ASN A 118 3.31 -0.42 -3.35
N ILE A 119 2.04 -0.03 -3.18
CA ILE A 119 1.28 -0.34 -1.95
C ILE A 119 1.21 -1.85 -1.70
N ILE A 120 0.87 -2.64 -2.73
CA ILE A 120 0.77 -4.10 -2.60
C ILE A 120 2.10 -4.68 -2.09
N LYS A 121 3.23 -4.26 -2.67
CA LYS A 121 4.56 -4.68 -2.20
C LYS A 121 4.83 -4.32 -0.74
N GLN A 122 4.47 -3.11 -0.32
CA GLN A 122 4.62 -2.72 1.09
C GLN A 122 3.80 -3.63 2.01
N TRP A 123 2.57 -3.97 1.61
CA TRP A 123 1.72 -4.87 2.38
C TRP A 123 2.25 -6.29 2.43
N GLU A 124 2.80 -6.82 1.34
CA GLU A 124 3.50 -8.11 1.33
C GLU A 124 4.63 -8.13 2.37
N ILE A 125 5.48 -7.09 2.40
CA ILE A 125 6.57 -6.96 3.39
C ILE A 125 6.02 -6.90 4.82
N TYR A 126 4.93 -6.17 5.05
CA TYR A 126 4.30 -6.13 6.38
C TYR A 126 3.73 -7.49 6.80
N ILE A 127 3.16 -8.27 5.87
CA ILE A 127 2.70 -9.64 6.14
C ILE A 127 3.88 -10.56 6.42
N GLU A 128 5.00 -10.43 5.70
CA GLU A 128 6.23 -11.18 5.98
C GLU A 128 6.75 -10.92 7.40
N ILE A 129 6.83 -9.64 7.81
CA ILE A 129 7.20 -9.27 9.17
C ILE A 129 6.22 -9.87 10.18
N SER A 130 4.93 -9.85 9.86
CA SER A 130 3.88 -10.43 10.70
C SER A 130 4.04 -11.95 10.85
N TYR A 131 4.43 -12.67 9.79
CA TYR A 131 4.72 -14.09 9.85
C TYR A 131 5.90 -14.40 10.77
N LEU A 132 6.96 -13.60 10.74
CA LEU A 132 8.08 -13.77 11.66
C LEU A 132 7.64 -13.69 13.13
N ILE A 133 6.62 -12.89 13.45
CA ILE A 133 6.06 -12.79 14.80
C ILE A 133 5.21 -14.01 15.12
N LEU A 134 4.39 -14.48 14.17
CA LEU A 134 3.53 -15.66 14.35
C LEU A 134 4.32 -16.97 14.46
N ASP A 135 5.49 -17.06 13.85
CA ASP A 135 6.37 -18.22 13.92
C ASP A 135 7.22 -18.30 15.19
N LEU A 136 7.18 -17.26 16.01
CA LEU A 136 7.87 -17.22 17.30
C LEU A 136 6.98 -17.74 18.43
N ASP A 137 7.64 -18.14 19.53
CA ASP A 137 6.94 -18.58 20.73
C ASP A 137 5.98 -17.48 21.23
N LYS A 138 4.70 -17.85 21.44
CA LYS A 138 3.64 -16.93 21.85
C LYS A 138 3.96 -16.20 23.16
N SER A 139 4.80 -16.77 24.01
CA SER A 139 5.25 -16.16 25.27
C SER A 139 6.09 -14.89 25.07
N TYR A 140 6.65 -14.66 23.88
CA TYR A 140 7.45 -13.47 23.60
C TYR A 140 6.61 -12.22 23.38
N PHE A 141 5.35 -12.37 22.98
CA PHE A 141 4.50 -11.25 22.55
C PHE A 141 3.27 -11.08 23.43
N SER A 142 2.79 -9.85 23.50
CA SER A 142 1.60 -9.53 24.28
C SER A 142 0.32 -9.80 23.50
N LYS A 143 -0.81 -10.00 24.19
CA LYS A 143 -2.14 -10.04 23.55
C LYS A 143 -2.41 -8.80 22.67
N LYS A 144 -1.86 -7.64 23.04
CA LYS A 144 -1.98 -6.40 22.27
C LYS A 144 -1.27 -6.52 20.91
N THR A 145 -0.12 -7.18 20.86
CA THR A 145 0.61 -7.42 19.61
C THR A 145 -0.23 -8.24 18.63
N TYR A 146 -0.87 -9.32 19.10
CA TYR A 146 -1.78 -10.12 18.28
C TYR A 146 -3.03 -9.35 17.84
N LYS A 147 -3.58 -8.50 18.72
CA LYS A 147 -4.65 -7.59 18.32
C LYS A 147 -4.22 -6.65 17.19
N ASN A 148 -3.00 -6.10 17.26
CA ASN A 148 -2.49 -5.25 16.19
C ASN A 148 -2.31 -6.02 14.87
N LEU A 149 -1.92 -7.30 14.92
CA LEU A 149 -1.85 -8.14 13.73
C LEU A 149 -3.23 -8.35 13.10
N SER A 150 -4.28 -8.53 13.91
CA SER A 150 -5.66 -8.58 13.43
C SER A 150 -6.08 -7.24 12.82
N ASP A 151 -5.79 -6.11 13.48
CA ASP A 151 -6.09 -4.77 12.96
C ASP A 151 -5.38 -4.50 11.61
N ILE A 152 -4.17 -5.06 11.41
CA ILE A 152 -3.45 -5.03 10.12
C ILE A 152 -4.17 -5.82 9.05
N TYR A 153 -4.60 -7.05 9.36
CA TYR A 153 -5.36 -7.88 8.43
C TYR A 153 -6.64 -7.18 7.99
N ASP A 154 -7.43 -6.68 8.95
CA ASP A 154 -8.70 -6.00 8.67
C ASP A 154 -8.47 -4.76 7.78
N TYR A 155 -7.46 -3.96 8.11
CA TYR A 155 -7.06 -2.81 7.30
C TYR A 155 -6.72 -3.19 5.86
N MET A 156 -5.85 -4.18 5.66
CA MET A 156 -5.44 -4.60 4.32
C MET A 156 -6.62 -5.16 3.53
N ASN A 157 -7.46 -5.98 4.17
CA ASN A 157 -8.63 -6.59 3.54
C ASN A 157 -9.66 -5.53 3.09
N ASP A 158 -9.95 -4.54 3.94
CA ASP A 158 -10.86 -3.45 3.62
C ASP A 158 -10.36 -2.61 2.44
N PHE A 159 -9.09 -2.22 2.46
CA PHE A 159 -8.51 -1.36 1.42
C PHE A 159 -8.14 -2.10 0.14
N LEU A 160 -7.94 -3.43 0.17
CA LEU A 160 -7.64 -4.24 -1.02
C LEU A 160 -8.76 -4.12 -2.06
N PHE A 161 -10.00 -4.19 -1.62
CA PHE A 161 -11.16 -4.08 -2.50
C PHE A 161 -11.27 -2.68 -3.12
N GLU A 162 -10.97 -1.64 -2.34
CA GLU A 162 -10.96 -0.26 -2.83
C GLU A 162 -9.82 0.00 -3.84
N LEU A 163 -8.64 -0.56 -3.61
CA LEU A 163 -7.53 -0.53 -4.58
C LEU A 163 -7.89 -1.26 -5.87
N ALA A 164 -8.55 -2.42 -5.79
CA ALA A 164 -9.00 -3.16 -6.97
C ALA A 164 -10.04 -2.37 -7.79
N LYS A 165 -10.95 -1.66 -7.12
CA LYS A 165 -11.91 -0.75 -7.78
C LYS A 165 -11.22 0.38 -8.53
N LEU A 166 -10.20 1.00 -7.93
CA LEU A 166 -9.38 2.01 -8.59
C LEU A 166 -8.59 1.42 -9.75
N PHE A 167 -7.97 0.26 -9.56
CA PHE A 167 -7.21 -0.40 -10.62
C PHE A 167 -8.07 -0.69 -11.85
N LYS A 168 -9.33 -1.08 -11.64
CA LYS A 168 -10.29 -1.35 -12.73
C LYS A 168 -10.57 -0.11 -13.60
N THR A 169 -10.26 1.11 -13.15
CA THR A 169 -10.45 2.32 -13.97
C THR A 169 -9.34 2.54 -15.00
N ILE A 170 -8.21 1.80 -14.91
CA ILE A 170 -7.13 1.87 -15.90
C ILE A 170 -7.64 1.27 -17.22
N VAL A 171 -7.56 2.05 -18.30
CA VAL A 171 -7.98 1.58 -19.63
C VAL A 171 -7.01 0.53 -20.15
N PHE A 172 -7.54 -0.62 -20.55
CA PHE A 172 -6.75 -1.69 -21.16
C PHE A 172 -6.39 -1.33 -22.61
N SER A 173 -5.11 -1.45 -22.95
CA SER A 173 -4.58 -1.34 -24.30
C SER A 173 -3.56 -2.45 -24.57
N GLN A 174 -3.20 -2.68 -25.83
CA GLN A 174 -2.13 -3.64 -26.14
C GLN A 174 -0.79 -3.22 -25.55
N ASP A 175 -0.53 -1.91 -25.49
CA ASP A 175 0.73 -1.35 -24.98
C ASP A 175 0.91 -1.55 -23.47
N ASN A 176 -0.18 -1.59 -22.70
CA ASN A 176 -0.15 -1.76 -21.25
C ASN A 176 -0.63 -3.14 -20.76
N ALA A 177 -0.97 -4.05 -21.66
CA ALA A 177 -1.53 -5.36 -21.32
C ALA A 177 -0.67 -6.15 -20.32
N SER A 178 0.64 -6.28 -20.60
CA SER A 178 1.58 -6.99 -19.73
C SER A 178 1.66 -6.38 -18.33
N PHE A 179 1.65 -5.05 -18.25
CA PHE A 179 1.65 -4.32 -16.99
C PHE A 179 0.37 -4.57 -16.18
N ILE A 180 -0.79 -4.51 -16.84
CA ILE A 180 -2.09 -4.79 -16.22
C ILE A 180 -2.12 -6.23 -15.68
N TYR A 181 -1.72 -7.22 -16.47
CA TYR A 181 -1.70 -8.62 -16.04
C TYR A 181 -0.80 -8.84 -14.82
N THR A 182 0.38 -8.22 -14.81
CA THR A 182 1.29 -8.31 -13.66
C THR A 182 0.63 -7.77 -12.38
N ILE A 183 -0.10 -6.65 -12.46
CA ILE A 183 -0.78 -6.10 -11.27
C ILE A 183 -1.97 -6.97 -10.86
N GLN A 184 -2.71 -7.55 -11.80
CA GLN A 184 -3.77 -8.51 -11.50
C GLN A 184 -3.25 -9.74 -10.75
N GLU A 185 -2.13 -10.30 -11.20
CA GLU A 185 -1.45 -11.40 -10.52
C GLU A 185 -1.06 -11.00 -9.09
N ASN A 186 -0.45 -9.82 -8.91
CA ASN A 186 -0.12 -9.30 -7.59
C ASN A 186 -1.35 -9.18 -6.66
N PHE A 187 -2.51 -8.74 -7.16
CA PHE A 187 -3.75 -8.72 -6.35
C PHE A 187 -4.19 -10.13 -5.93
N ILE A 188 -4.14 -11.09 -6.86
CA ILE A 188 -4.54 -12.47 -6.61
C ILE A 188 -3.62 -13.12 -5.58
N ASP A 189 -2.31 -12.90 -5.71
CA ASP A 189 -1.33 -13.47 -4.80
C ASP A 189 -1.35 -12.82 -3.42
N LEU A 190 -1.59 -11.50 -3.35
CA LEU A 190 -1.83 -10.82 -2.08
C LEU A 190 -3.10 -11.31 -1.39
N ASP A 191 -4.22 -11.50 -2.11
CA ASP A 191 -5.46 -12.05 -1.54
C ASP A 191 -5.25 -13.45 -0.94
N LYS A 192 -4.55 -14.34 -1.66
CA LYS A 192 -4.15 -15.65 -1.11
C LYS A 192 -3.28 -15.50 0.14
N THR A 193 -2.31 -14.59 0.10
CA THR A 193 -1.37 -14.35 1.19
C THR A 193 -2.09 -13.82 2.44
N LEU A 194 -3.06 -12.92 2.27
CA LEU A 194 -3.92 -12.40 3.35
C LEU A 194 -4.81 -13.48 3.95
N LYS A 195 -5.41 -14.36 3.14
CA LYS A 195 -6.21 -15.50 3.63
C LYS A 195 -5.37 -16.48 4.44
N ASN A 196 -4.16 -16.77 3.98
CA ASN A 196 -3.20 -17.60 4.73
C ASN A 196 -2.78 -16.92 6.04
N PHE A 197 -2.55 -15.60 6.01
CA PHE A 197 -2.18 -14.83 7.19
C PHE A 197 -3.29 -14.87 8.24
N HIS A 198 -4.54 -14.66 7.83
CA HIS A 198 -5.70 -14.77 8.69
C HIS A 198 -5.82 -16.18 9.31
N SER A 199 -5.69 -17.22 8.49
CA SER A 199 -5.75 -18.61 8.96
C SER A 199 -4.68 -18.93 10.01
N LYS A 200 -3.51 -18.29 9.91
CA LYS A 200 -2.40 -18.46 10.89
C LYS A 200 -2.61 -17.63 12.15
N LEU A 201 -3.30 -16.49 12.06
CA LEU A 201 -3.67 -15.69 13.23
C LEU A 201 -4.68 -16.39 14.14
N GLU A 202 -5.55 -17.22 13.57
CA GLU A 202 -6.59 -17.95 14.31
C GLU A 202 -6.09 -19.23 15.02
N GLN A 203 -4.86 -19.68 14.74
CA GLN A 203 -4.20 -20.84 15.38
C GLN A 203 -3.49 -20.46 16.69
#